data_AF-F2BAM1-F1
#
_entry.id   AF-F2BAM1-F1
#
_cell.length_a   1.000
_cell.length_b   1.000
_cell.length_c   1.000
_cell.angle_alpha   90.00
_cell.angle_beta   90.00
_cell.angle_gamma   90.00
#
_symmetry.space_group_name_H-M   'P 1'
#
loop_
_entity.id
_entity.type
_entity.pdbx_description
1 polymer ?
#
loop_
_entity_poly.entity_id
_entity_poly.type
_entity_poly.pdbx_seq_one_letter_code
_entity_poly.pdbx_strand_id
1 'polypeptide(L)'
;MLLQLLESRLDNVIYRMGFGSTRAEARQLVSHKAVTVNGQVVNIPSYQVKAGDVVAVREKAKKQVRIQEALGLAAQIGFPGWVSVDTAKMEGIFKNMPDRSELSGDINEQLVVEFYSK
;
A
#
# COMPACT_ATOMS: atom_id res chain seq x y z
N MET A 1 -11.06 -5.33 -13.00
CA MET A 1 -11.75 -5.06 -11.72
C MET A 1 -11.19 -5.89 -10.55
N LEU A 2 -10.85 -7.18 -10.74
CA LEU A 2 -10.27 -8.01 -9.67
C LEU A 2 -8.94 -7.45 -9.14
N LEU A 3 -7.99 -7.15 -10.04
CA LEU A 3 -6.66 -6.66 -9.64
C LEU A 3 -6.71 -5.31 -8.92
N GLN A 4 -7.63 -4.43 -9.34
CA GLN A 4 -7.87 -3.15 -8.70
C GLN A 4 -8.25 -3.30 -7.23
N LEU A 5 -9.16 -4.24 -6.91
CA LEU A 5 -9.58 -4.53 -5.53
C LEU A 5 -8.47 -5.12 -4.66
N LEU A 6 -7.52 -5.83 -5.28
CA LEU A 6 -6.35 -6.36 -4.59
C LEU A 6 -5.32 -5.26 -4.32
N GLU A 7 -5.13 -4.34 -5.27
CA GLU A 7 -4.17 -3.26 -5.13
C GLU A 7 -4.63 -2.17 -4.15
N SER A 8 -5.95 -1.97 -3.98
CA SER A 8 -6.54 -1.03 -3.02
C SER A 8 -6.58 -1.53 -1.56
N ARG A 9 -6.08 -2.74 -1.28
CA ARG A 9 -5.95 -3.22 0.10
C ARG A 9 -4.92 -2.41 0.87
N LEU A 10 -5.21 -2.07 2.12
CA LEU A 10 -4.35 -1.25 2.96
C LEU A 10 -2.93 -1.83 3.10
N ASP A 11 -2.79 -3.15 3.32
CA ASP A 11 -1.46 -3.78 3.39
C ASP A 11 -0.66 -3.61 2.11
N ASN A 12 -1.31 -3.73 0.95
CA ASN A 12 -0.68 -3.53 -0.34
C ASN A 12 -0.35 -2.05 -0.60
N VAL A 13 -1.24 -1.12 -0.28
CA VAL A 13 -0.98 0.32 -0.40
C VAL A 13 0.21 0.74 0.46
N ILE A 14 0.34 0.26 1.70
CA ILE A 14 1.48 0.54 2.59
C ILE A 14 2.78 0.03 2.00
N TYR A 15 2.77 -1.18 1.41
CA TYR A 15 3.93 -1.72 0.70
C TYR A 15 4.30 -0.85 -0.50
N ARG A 16 3.32 -0.42 -1.30
CA ARG A 16 3.52 0.43 -2.49
C ARG A 16 3.98 1.85 -2.15
N MET A 17 3.60 2.35 -0.97
CA MET A 17 4.11 3.60 -0.39
C MET A 17 5.51 3.46 0.24
N GLY A 18 6.05 2.24 0.32
CA GLY A 18 7.41 2.00 0.81
C GLY A 18 7.56 1.98 2.34
N PHE A 19 6.47 1.97 3.10
CA PHE A 19 6.55 1.92 4.57
C PHE A 19 6.92 0.53 5.11
N GLY A 20 6.88 -0.50 4.28
CA GLY A 20 7.36 -1.85 4.60
C GLY A 20 8.14 -2.42 3.43
N SER A 21 9.23 -3.14 3.71
CA SER A 21 10.14 -3.71 2.71
C SER A 21 9.50 -4.88 1.94
N THR A 22 8.55 -5.58 2.58
CA THR A 22 7.81 -6.70 2.01
C THR A 22 6.31 -6.56 2.27
N ARG A 23 5.48 -7.25 1.48
CA ARG A 23 4.03 -7.30 1.71
C ARG A 23 3.68 -7.90 3.08
N ALA A 24 4.46 -8.87 3.56
CA ALA A 24 4.27 -9.48 4.88
C ALA A 24 4.56 -8.48 6.00
N GLU A 25 5.63 -7.69 5.87
CA GLU A 25 5.95 -6.64 6.82
C GLU A 25 4.89 -5.54 6.83
N ALA A 26 4.44 -5.07 5.66
CA ALA A 26 3.37 -4.08 5.56
C ALA A 26 2.09 -4.57 6.27
N ARG A 27 1.73 -5.85 6.09
CA ARG A 27 0.61 -6.48 6.81
C ARG A 27 0.82 -6.51 8.33
N GLN A 28 2.04 -6.75 8.79
CA GLN A 28 2.37 -6.73 10.22
C GLN A 28 2.21 -5.32 10.79
N LEU A 29 2.68 -4.29 10.09
CA LEU A 29 2.55 -2.89 10.49
C LEU A 29 1.07 -2.49 10.68
N VAL A 30 0.19 -2.91 9.75
CA VAL A 30 -1.25 -2.69 9.90
C VAL A 30 -1.77 -3.39 11.15
N SER A 31 -1.55 -4.70 11.26
CA SER A 31 -2.05 -5.51 12.38
C SER A 31 -1.61 -4.97 13.74
N HIS A 32 -0.39 -4.42 13.81
CA HIS A 32 0.20 -3.87 15.02
C HIS A 32 -0.18 -2.39 15.29
N LYS A 33 -1.19 -1.83 14.61
CA LYS A 33 -1.69 -0.46 14.83
C LYS A 33 -0.61 0.62 14.62
N ALA A 34 0.30 0.36 13.68
CA ALA A 34 1.41 1.26 13.34
C ALA A 34 1.03 2.28 12.23
N VAL A 35 -0.16 2.17 11.64
CA VAL A 35 -0.60 2.99 10.52
C VAL A 35 -1.95 3.66 10.84
N THR A 36 -2.15 4.81 10.23
CA THR A 36 -3.40 5.59 10.28
C THR A 36 -3.92 5.86 8.88
N VAL A 37 -5.23 5.88 8.72
CA VAL A 37 -5.94 6.31 7.50
C VAL A 37 -6.81 7.51 7.90
N ASN A 38 -6.63 8.65 7.24
CA ASN A 38 -7.31 9.91 7.55
C ASN A 38 -7.23 10.28 9.05
N GLY A 39 -6.06 10.05 9.66
CA GLY A 39 -5.79 10.30 11.08
C GLY A 39 -6.33 9.26 12.06
N GLN A 40 -7.12 8.28 11.60
CA GLN A 40 -7.65 7.20 12.44
C GLN A 40 -6.78 5.95 12.36
N VAL A 41 -6.54 5.29 13.49
CA VAL A 41 -5.76 4.04 13.53
C VAL A 41 -6.57 2.91 12.92
N VAL A 42 -6.05 2.30 11.86
CA VAL A 42 -6.66 1.15 11.19
C VAL A 42 -5.75 -0.06 11.34
N ASN A 43 -6.32 -1.20 11.77
CA ASN A 43 -5.58 -2.45 12.00
C ASN A 43 -6.08 -3.64 11.18
N ILE A 44 -6.85 -3.37 10.13
CA ILE A 44 -7.41 -4.39 9.24
C ILE A 44 -6.61 -4.36 7.93
N PRO A 45 -5.76 -5.36 7.64
CA PRO A 45 -4.94 -5.38 6.42
C PRO A 45 -5.75 -5.36 5.12
N SER A 46 -6.95 -5.97 5.15
CA SER A 46 -7.89 -6.00 4.03
C SER A 46 -8.78 -4.75 3.92
N TYR A 47 -8.51 -3.70 4.71
CA TYR A 47 -9.22 -2.44 4.58
C TYR A 47 -9.08 -1.91 3.15
N GLN A 48 -10.18 -1.43 2.58
CA GLN A 48 -10.20 -0.92 1.21
C GLN A 48 -9.96 0.59 1.23
N VAL A 49 -8.81 0.99 0.72
CA VAL A 49 -8.39 2.40 0.61
C VAL A 49 -9.11 3.03 -0.58
N LYS A 50 -9.62 4.24 -0.40
CA LYS A 50 -10.32 5.00 -1.43
C LYS A 50 -9.44 6.11 -1.98
N ALA A 51 -9.71 6.51 -3.22
CA ALA A 51 -9.08 7.68 -3.83
C ALA A 51 -9.27 8.92 -2.93
N GLY A 52 -8.18 9.63 -2.67
CA GLY A 52 -8.12 10.77 -1.75
C GLY A 52 -7.77 10.41 -0.30
N ASP A 53 -7.76 9.13 0.08
CA ASP A 53 -7.40 8.73 1.45
C ASP A 53 -5.92 9.02 1.73
N VAL A 54 -5.68 9.55 2.92
CA VAL A 54 -4.36 9.85 3.46
C VAL A 54 -3.93 8.71 4.38
N VAL A 55 -2.87 7.99 4.01
CA VAL A 55 -2.29 6.90 4.78
C VAL A 55 -0.97 7.37 5.38
N ALA A 56 -0.85 7.33 6.70
CA ALA A 56 0.34 7.80 7.40
C ALA A 56 0.83 6.81 8.45
N VAL A 57 2.14 6.76 8.64
CA VAL A 57 2.75 6.02 9.75
C VAL A 57 2.45 6.74 11.06
N ARG A 58 1.95 6.02 12.05
CA ARG A 58 1.64 6.58 13.36
C ARG A 58 2.91 7.11 14.04
N GLU A 59 2.82 8.22 14.76
CA GLU A 59 3.96 8.88 15.43
C GLU A 59 4.85 7.93 16.25
N LYS A 60 4.24 6.99 17.00
CA LYS A 60 4.99 6.01 17.81
C LYS A 60 5.79 5.01 16.96
N ALA A 61 5.37 4.78 15.72
CA ALA A 61 5.98 3.84 14.79
C ALA A 61 7.02 4.51 13.87
N LYS A 62 6.97 5.83 13.67
CA LYS A 62 7.92 6.59 12.83
C LYS A 62 9.40 6.40 13.23
N LYS A 63 9.66 6.09 14.50
CA LYS A 63 11.02 5.82 15.02
C LYS A 63 11.53 4.41 14.75
N GLN A 64 10.71 3.53 14.15
CA GLN A 64 11.14 2.16 13.85
C GLN A 64 12.12 2.17 12.68
N VAL A 65 13.34 1.70 12.94
CA VAL A 65 14.43 1.64 11.95
C VAL A 65 14.00 0.94 10.66
N ARG A 66 13.28 -0.19 10.79
CA ARG A 66 12.75 -0.94 9.64
C ARG A 66 11.89 -0.12 8.67
N ILE A 67 11.10 0.83 9.17
CA ILE A 67 10.24 1.68 8.32
C ILE A 67 11.10 2.71 7.57
N GLN A 68 12.11 3.26 8.25
CA GLN A 68 13.03 4.23 7.65
C GLN A 68 13.90 3.60 6.57
N GLU A 69 14.41 2.39 6.82
CA GLU A 69 15.15 1.60 5.84
C GLU A 69 14.27 1.22 4.64
N ALA A 70 13.05 0.73 4.88
CA ALA A 70 12.10 0.40 3.82
C ALA A 70 11.78 1.62 2.94
N LEU A 71 11.56 2.78 3.56
CA LEU A 71 11.27 4.02 2.84
C LEU A 71 12.47 4.50 2.03
N GLY A 72 13.68 4.35 2.56
CA GLY A 72 14.92 4.65 1.84
C GLY A 72 15.10 3.76 0.60
N LEU A 73 14.83 2.46 0.73
CA LEU A 73 14.85 1.51 -0.40
C LEU A 73 13.77 1.86 -1.45
N ALA A 74 12.55 2.16 -1.00
CA ALA A 74 11.46 2.52 -1.89
C ALA A 74 11.73 3.83 -2.64
N ALA A 75 12.36 4.82 -1.99
CA ALA A 75 12.75 6.07 -2.64
C ALA A 75 13.78 5.87 -3.76
N GLN A 76 14.64 4.85 -3.67
CA GLN A 76 15.58 4.49 -4.74
C GLN A 76 14.90 3.83 -5.94
N ILE A 77 13.88 2.99 -5.69
CA ILE A 77 13.14 2.27 -6.74
C ILE A 77 12.13 3.22 -7.42
N GLY A 78 11.58 4.16 -6.66
CA GLY A 78 10.48 5.03 -7.09
C GLY A 78 9.11 4.49 -6.68
N PHE A 79 8.14 5.39 -6.66
CA PHE A 79 6.76 5.10 -6.26
C PHE A 79 5.84 5.01 -7.49
N PRO A 80 4.81 4.14 -7.48
CA PRO A 80 3.80 4.12 -8.54
C PRO A 80 3.05 5.45 -8.69
N GLY A 81 2.62 5.78 -9.92
CA GLY A 81 1.97 7.08 -10.21
C GLY A 81 0.68 7.36 -9.43
N TRP A 82 -0.03 6.30 -9.05
CA TRP A 82 -1.29 6.33 -8.31
C TRP A 82 -1.13 6.53 -6.78
N VAL A 83 0.10 6.57 -6.27
CA VAL A 83 0.40 7.04 -4.91
C VAL A 83 1.21 8.33 -4.92
N SER A 84 1.00 9.16 -3.91
CA SER A 84 1.90 10.25 -3.55
C SER A 84 2.51 9.93 -2.21
N VAL A 85 3.83 10.04 -2.04
CA VAL A 85 4.49 9.79 -0.74
C VAL A 85 5.34 10.99 -0.37
N ASP A 86 5.11 11.52 0.84
CA ASP A 86 5.98 12.45 1.53
C ASP A 86 6.89 11.64 2.47
N THR A 87 8.14 11.47 2.04
CA THR A 87 9.13 10.67 2.79
C THR A 87 9.55 11.32 4.09
N ALA A 88 9.50 12.66 4.19
CA ALA A 88 9.86 13.38 5.39
C ALA A 88 8.78 13.23 6.48
N LYS A 89 7.51 13.27 6.08
CA LYS A 89 6.38 13.09 7.01
C LYS A 89 6.00 11.63 7.26
N MET A 90 6.49 10.70 6.43
CA MET A 90 6.04 9.29 6.40
C MET A 90 4.52 9.20 6.23
N GLU A 91 4.03 9.94 5.24
CA GLU A 91 2.63 10.09 4.89
C GLU A 91 2.49 9.94 3.38
N GLY A 92 1.38 9.36 2.94
CA GLY A 92 1.08 9.24 1.52
C GLY A 92 -0.40 9.37 1.23
N ILE A 93 -0.71 9.81 0.01
CA ILE A 93 -2.07 9.96 -0.49
C ILE A 93 -2.29 8.92 -1.57
N PHE A 94 -3.35 8.13 -1.44
CA PHE A 94 -3.81 7.25 -2.50
C PHE A 94 -4.60 8.09 -3.51
N LYS A 95 -3.97 8.47 -4.63
CA LYS A 95 -4.54 9.47 -5.55
C LYS A 95 -5.76 8.95 -6.30
N ASN A 96 -5.63 7.76 -6.87
CA ASN A 96 -6.62 7.14 -7.73
C ASN A 96 -6.47 5.63 -7.70
N MET A 97 -7.53 4.93 -8.09
CA MET A 97 -7.42 3.49 -8.35
C MET A 97 -6.47 3.28 -9.54
N PRO A 98 -5.56 2.29 -9.45
CA PRO A 98 -4.62 2.02 -10.54
C PRO A 98 -5.36 1.50 -11.78
N ASP A 99 -4.94 2.00 -12.94
CA ASP A 99 -5.37 1.44 -14.21
C ASP A 99 -4.64 0.13 -14.51
N ARG A 100 -5.22 -0.73 -15.34
CA ARG A 100 -4.62 -2.04 -15.66
C ARG A 100 -3.23 -1.90 -16.29
N SER A 101 -2.99 -0.84 -17.06
CA SER A 101 -1.72 -0.51 -17.69
C SER A 101 -0.62 -0.10 -16.68
N GLU A 102 -1.00 0.37 -15.49
CA GLU A 102 -0.06 0.75 -14.43
C GLU A 102 0.33 -0.44 -13.53
N LEU A 103 -0.38 -1.57 -13.68
CA LEU A 103 -0.09 -2.83 -12.98
C LEU A 103 0.84 -3.70 -13.81
N SER A 104 1.62 -4.57 -13.16
CA SER A 104 2.55 -5.47 -13.86
C SER A 104 1.83 -6.24 -14.99
N GLY A 105 2.45 -6.24 -16.17
CA GLY A 105 1.97 -6.93 -17.36
C GLY A 105 2.01 -8.45 -17.25
N ASP A 106 2.78 -8.99 -16.29
CA ASP A 106 3.06 -10.43 -16.18
C ASP A 106 1.85 -11.25 -15.70
N ILE A 107 0.79 -10.60 -15.22
CA ILE A 107 -0.39 -11.27 -14.67
C ILE A 107 -1.50 -11.33 -15.72
N ASN A 108 -1.79 -12.54 -16.22
CA ASN A 108 -2.96 -12.78 -17.05
C ASN A 108 -4.21 -13.03 -16.17
N GLU A 109 -4.97 -11.97 -15.90
CA GLU A 109 -6.19 -12.05 -15.07
C GLU A 109 -7.30 -12.91 -15.69
N GLN A 110 -7.29 -13.11 -17.02
CA GLN A 110 -8.32 -13.89 -17.71
C GLN A 110 -8.31 -15.36 -17.27
N LEU A 111 -7.12 -15.94 -17.06
CA LEU A 111 -6.98 -17.31 -16.57
C LEU A 111 -7.63 -17.51 -15.19
N VAL A 112 -7.63 -16.48 -14.35
CA VAL A 112 -8.25 -16.51 -13.02
C VAL A 112 -9.78 -16.49 -13.16
N VAL A 113 -10.32 -15.65 -14.05
CA VAL A 113 -11.77 -15.57 -14.28
C VAL A 113 -12.30 -16.89 -14.87
N GLU A 114 -11.58 -17.46 -15.85
CA GLU A 114 -11.94 -18.74 -16.47
C GLU A 114 -11.95 -19.89 -15.46
N PHE A 115 -11.04 -19.89 -14.48
CA PHE A 115 -11.00 -20.90 -13.43
C PHE A 115 -12.25 -20.87 -12.53
N TYR A 116 -12.72 -19.68 -12.15
CA TYR A 116 -13.89 -19.49 -11.26
C TYR A 116 -15.25 -19.49 -11.99
N SER A 117 -15.25 -19.51 -13.33
CA SER A 117 -16.49 -19.55 -14.15
C SER A 117 -16.92 -20.97 -14.52
N LYS A 118 -16.29 -21.99 -13.91
CA LYS A 118 -16.63 -23.42 -14.07
C LYS A 118 -17.65 -23.87 -13.04
#